data_AF-A0A954UH81-F1
#
_entry.id   AF-A0A954UH81-F1
#
_cell.length_a   1.000
_cell.length_b   1.000
_cell.length_c   1.000
_cell.angle_alpha   90.00
_cell.angle_beta   90.00
_cell.angle_gamma   90.00
#
_symmetry.space_group_name_H-M   'P 1'
#
loop_
_entity.id
_entity.type
_entity.pdbx_description
1 polymer ?
#
loop_
_entity_poly.entity_id
_entity_poly.type
_entity_poly.pdbx_seq_one_letter_code
_entity_poly.pdbx_strand_id
1 'polypeptide(L)'
;MATISQLQVATRRERIGLTLATDTLLLLGITSFALATAIGLLLSKSDSLHQALASLSTPLSLPAVVILATGLVLHQRVSSSRLATLRTVGTALALTGGALMLTAVVFAWPEPQLLITVGVFSFISLTLLAVVGRLPALHVPAIGCCALACLVGFHLMQGSFAGYEADLARRMVNLFFMGRTSIVLTVIAIATSGVAGVLLQRSRPAAALSYLAGCGGVAVISILVAVTVGFFGAATQEPNLSTIVLLFYAAALLAASYQRPTAALTWGGSTLLLMSFVHCVGWNTTIQNWLAAVSLLPPRGGLAGTLVHGITVVIAACLLARSARAPSFSATSYRWQHLVAPLTLSGLLTSALALPSSVLVANHQFGDHAWYMAALSVIWLGATLVQRSSITFAVFQALATIALAFAATSFCQQQSWWRGDPYSVQHLQVLFGTLALWCAAWSLGRRLTRRRWPDVVGLMRCNDLAVDDLVLGGTVVGMFVMCFVASATGSAVELGITASVGSMAAPLWTNVFALGSWIALMFLAVAAIGSLIERFSLPAFSAPFLIASIGAMLIGGHAYDTVAVASALRWSCALLGVALTLAVCMSSQINTTLQRLTWLEWGELPRKLDG
;
A
#
# COMPACT_ATOMS: atom_id res chain seq x y z
N MET A 1 22.79 49.04 18.05
CA MET A 1 24.03 48.88 18.85
C MET A 1 23.75 48.81 20.34
N ALA A 2 23.13 49.82 20.96
CA ALA A 2 22.87 49.85 22.41
C ALA A 2 22.02 48.67 22.94
N THR A 3 21.01 48.22 22.17
CA THR A 3 20.20 47.05 22.51
C THR A 3 20.98 45.74 22.46
N ILE A 4 21.93 45.61 21.52
CA ILE A 4 22.76 44.39 21.37
C ILE A 4 23.75 44.26 22.53
N SER A 5 24.38 45.36 22.97
CA SER A 5 25.31 45.32 24.11
C SER A 5 24.58 44.98 25.42
N GLN A 6 23.40 45.57 25.64
CA GLN A 6 22.51 45.22 26.76
C GLN A 6 22.12 43.74 26.72
N LEU A 7 21.79 43.21 25.54
CA LEU A 7 21.43 41.80 25.37
C LEU A 7 22.62 40.86 25.63
N GLN A 8 23.84 41.25 25.22
CA GLN A 8 25.06 40.51 25.54
C GLN A 8 25.34 40.46 27.05
N VAL A 9 25.10 41.56 27.77
CA VAL A 9 25.23 41.59 29.23
C VAL A 9 24.16 40.72 29.89
N ALA A 10 22.90 40.82 29.43
CA ALA A 10 21.78 40.03 29.95
C ALA A 10 21.97 38.52 29.72
N THR A 11 22.49 38.13 28.54
CA THR A 11 22.77 36.72 28.21
C THR A 11 23.95 36.13 28.98
N ARG A 12 24.82 36.94 29.59
CA ARG A 12 25.88 36.43 30.48
C ARG A 12 25.43 36.14 31.91
N ARG A 13 24.35 36.78 32.41
CA ARG A 13 23.91 36.64 33.82
C ARG A 13 22.85 35.55 34.02
N GLU A 14 23.10 34.54 34.85
CA GLU A 14 22.15 33.43 35.07
C GLU A 14 20.76 33.87 35.55
N ARG A 15 20.68 34.97 36.32
CA ARG A 15 19.41 35.54 36.80
C ARG A 15 19.37 37.03 36.51
N ILE A 16 18.20 37.50 36.07
CA ILE A 16 17.95 38.91 35.78
C ILE A 16 17.13 39.50 36.93
N GLY A 17 17.64 40.58 37.53
CA GLY A 17 16.92 41.35 38.55
C GLY A 17 15.86 42.27 37.94
N LEU A 18 14.89 42.68 38.76
CA LEU A 18 13.77 43.54 38.35
C LEU A 18 14.22 44.83 37.66
N THR A 19 15.26 45.48 38.17
CA THR A 19 15.78 46.75 37.62
C THR A 19 16.28 46.59 36.19
N LEU A 20 17.14 45.59 35.94
CA LEU A 20 17.66 45.32 34.60
C LEU A 20 16.54 44.91 33.62
N ALA A 21 15.55 44.15 34.09
CA ALA A 21 14.36 43.83 33.29
C ALA A 21 13.56 45.09 32.93
N THR A 22 13.39 46.02 33.88
CA THR A 22 12.64 47.26 33.66
C THR A 22 13.39 48.18 32.71
N ASP A 23 14.70 48.33 32.87
CA ASP A 23 15.55 49.16 32.00
C ASP A 23 15.56 48.63 30.56
N THR A 24 15.67 47.31 30.39
CA THR A 24 15.63 46.69 29.05
C THR A 24 14.26 46.84 28.38
N LEU A 25 13.16 46.72 29.14
CA LEU A 25 11.80 46.96 28.62
C LEU A 25 11.56 48.43 28.25
N LEU A 26 12.05 49.38 29.06
CA LEU A 26 11.93 50.81 28.80
C LEU A 26 12.71 51.18 27.54
N LEU A 27 13.95 50.71 27.41
CA LEU A 27 14.75 50.92 26.20
C LEU A 27 14.07 50.31 24.97
N LEU A 28 13.54 49.09 25.09
CA LEU A 28 12.81 48.43 24.01
C LEU A 28 11.59 49.27 23.59
N GLY A 29 10.79 49.73 24.54
CA GLY A 29 9.62 50.57 24.29
C GLY A 29 9.96 51.87 23.54
N ILE A 30 11.00 52.59 23.98
CA ILE A 30 11.46 53.80 23.29
C ILE A 30 11.89 53.49 21.86
N THR A 31 12.65 52.41 21.65
CA THR A 31 13.10 52.03 20.30
C THR A 31 11.95 51.56 19.40
N SER A 32 10.98 50.83 19.94
CA SER A 32 9.78 50.41 19.20
C SER A 32 8.90 51.60 18.81
N PHE A 33 8.75 52.60 19.68
CA PHE A 33 8.00 53.82 19.38
C PHE A 33 8.68 54.66 18.29
N ALA A 34 10.01 54.84 18.38
CA ALA A 34 10.77 55.54 17.35
C ALA A 34 10.68 54.81 15.99
N LEU A 35 10.79 53.48 16.00
CA LEU A 35 10.63 52.66 14.79
C LEU A 35 9.22 52.78 14.19
N ALA A 36 8.17 52.70 15.02
CA ALA A 36 6.79 52.83 14.56
C ALA A 36 6.53 54.21 13.91
N THR A 37 7.10 55.27 14.47
CA THR A 37 7.03 56.63 13.92
C THR A 37 7.73 56.71 12.56
N ALA A 38 8.93 56.13 12.44
CA ALA A 38 9.66 56.09 11.17
C ALA A 38 8.92 55.28 10.09
N ILE A 39 8.32 54.14 10.47
CA ILE A 39 7.49 53.33 9.57
C ILE A 39 6.27 54.13 9.11
N GLY A 40 5.56 54.81 10.03
CA GLY A 40 4.41 55.64 9.69
C GLY A 40 4.76 56.78 8.72
N LEU A 41 5.92 57.42 8.93
CA LEU A 41 6.40 58.47 8.03
C LEU A 41 6.76 57.91 6.64
N LEU A 42 7.44 56.76 6.57
CA LEU A 42 7.76 56.11 5.29
C LEU A 42 6.49 55.72 4.51
N LEU A 43 5.51 55.13 5.20
CA LEU A 43 4.21 54.80 4.61
C LEU A 43 3.48 56.05 4.11
N SER A 44 3.57 57.17 4.85
CA SER A 44 2.93 58.44 4.44
C SER A 44 3.58 59.10 3.21
N LYS A 45 4.84 58.76 2.92
CA LYS A 45 5.63 59.37 1.84
C LYS A 45 5.76 58.49 0.60
N SER A 46 5.26 57.26 0.65
CA SER A 46 5.41 56.32 -0.46
C SER A 46 4.19 56.40 -1.38
N ASP A 47 4.44 56.53 -2.68
CA ASP A 47 3.38 56.61 -3.69
C ASP A 47 2.62 55.29 -3.85
N SER A 48 3.27 54.16 -3.55
CA SER A 48 2.64 52.84 -3.53
C SER A 48 2.87 52.12 -2.20
N LEU A 49 1.78 51.67 -1.58
CA LEU A 49 1.82 50.94 -0.32
C LEU A 49 2.58 49.61 -0.46
N HIS A 50 2.51 48.97 -1.63
CA HIS A 50 3.22 47.70 -1.87
C HIS A 50 4.74 47.88 -1.86
N GLN A 51 5.29 48.87 -2.57
CA GLN A 51 6.73 49.14 -2.55
C GLN A 51 7.20 49.63 -1.17
N ALA A 52 6.37 50.41 -0.48
CA ALA A 52 6.64 50.83 0.89
C ALA A 52 6.78 49.62 1.82
N LEU A 53 5.82 48.68 1.77
CA LEU A 53 5.88 47.45 2.57
C LEU A 53 7.05 46.55 2.16
N ALA A 54 7.30 46.39 0.86
CA ALA A 54 8.43 45.61 0.35
C ALA A 54 9.77 46.15 0.87
N SER A 55 10.00 47.46 0.77
CA SER A 55 11.21 48.10 1.30
C SER A 55 11.33 48.03 2.83
N LEU A 56 10.20 47.93 3.55
CA LEU A 56 10.17 47.72 5.01
C LEU A 56 10.51 46.30 5.44
N SER A 57 10.40 45.30 4.57
CA SER A 57 10.59 43.88 4.91
C SER A 57 11.94 43.60 5.59
N THR A 58 13.03 44.06 4.97
CA THR A 58 14.40 43.88 5.47
C THR A 58 14.66 44.65 6.77
N PRO A 59 14.40 45.96 6.86
CA PRO A 59 14.64 46.72 8.10
C PRO A 59 13.71 46.30 9.25
N LEU A 60 12.54 45.70 8.99
CA LEU A 60 11.66 45.18 10.04
C LEU A 60 12.21 43.89 10.68
N SER A 61 13.00 43.09 9.95
CA SER A 61 13.54 41.83 10.45
C SER A 61 14.50 42.00 11.63
N LEU A 62 15.33 43.05 11.63
CA LEU A 62 16.32 43.33 12.67
C LEU A 62 15.70 43.68 14.04
N PRO A 63 14.78 44.65 14.16
CA PRO A 63 14.08 44.92 15.42
C PRO A 63 13.21 43.73 15.85
N ALA A 64 12.62 42.98 14.92
CA ALA A 64 11.88 41.76 15.25
C ALA A 64 12.75 40.73 15.97
N VAL A 65 13.97 40.49 15.48
CA VAL A 65 14.96 39.61 16.12
C VAL A 65 15.34 40.13 17.52
N VAL A 66 15.55 41.44 17.68
CA VAL A 66 15.89 42.03 18.99
C VAL A 66 14.74 41.89 19.99
N ILE A 67 13.50 42.13 19.56
CA ILE A 67 12.29 41.93 20.38
C ILE A 67 12.16 40.47 20.79
N LEU A 68 12.33 39.55 19.83
CA LEU A 68 12.29 38.10 20.06
C LEU A 68 13.36 37.65 21.06
N ALA A 69 14.61 38.10 20.87
CA ALA A 69 15.72 37.77 21.73
C ALA A 69 15.51 38.27 23.16
N THR A 70 15.07 39.53 23.31
CA THR A 70 14.75 40.12 24.62
C THR A 70 13.65 39.34 25.33
N GLY A 71 12.57 39.01 24.60
CA GLY A 71 11.45 38.23 25.14
C GLY A 71 11.87 36.85 25.64
N LEU A 72 12.67 36.11 24.87
CA LEU A 72 13.16 34.78 25.22
C LEU A 72 14.10 34.80 26.43
N VAL A 73 15.02 35.78 26.47
CA VAL A 73 15.93 35.95 27.61
C VAL A 73 15.13 36.27 28.89
N LEU A 74 14.14 37.16 28.81
CA LEU A 74 13.30 37.53 29.95
C LEU A 74 12.45 36.34 30.43
N HIS A 75 11.85 35.60 29.49
CA HIS A 75 11.04 34.42 29.80
C HIS A 75 11.83 33.34 30.54
N GLN A 76 13.08 33.09 30.14
CA GLN A 76 13.87 32.00 30.70
C GLN A 76 14.58 32.33 32.01
N ARG A 77 15.02 33.59 32.20
CA ARG A 77 15.90 33.95 33.32
C ARG A 77 15.18 34.52 34.53
N VAL A 78 13.87 34.71 34.43
CA VAL A 78 13.01 35.12 35.53
C VAL A 78 12.42 33.88 36.20
N SER A 79 13.10 33.37 37.24
CA SER A 79 12.72 32.13 37.93
C SER A 79 11.93 32.34 39.23
N SER A 80 11.87 33.56 39.76
CA SER A 80 11.14 33.82 41.01
C SER A 80 9.63 33.91 40.75
N SER A 81 8.84 33.24 41.60
CA SER A 81 7.37 33.25 41.51
C SER A 81 6.78 34.66 41.62
N ARG A 82 7.43 35.56 42.36
CA ARG A 82 7.06 36.98 42.49
C ARG A 82 7.19 37.79 41.21
N LEU A 83 7.84 37.26 40.17
CA LEU A 83 8.04 37.92 38.88
C LEU A 83 7.29 37.23 37.72
N ALA A 84 6.22 36.48 38.03
CA ALA A 84 5.40 35.82 37.01
C ALA A 84 4.94 36.76 35.89
N THR A 85 4.62 38.02 36.22
CA THR A 85 4.24 39.07 35.26
C THR A 85 5.34 39.38 34.25
N LEU A 86 6.62 39.38 34.66
CA LEU A 86 7.72 39.59 33.71
C LEU A 86 7.90 38.41 32.77
N ARG A 87 7.62 37.18 33.24
CA ARG A 87 7.68 35.99 32.39
C ARG A 87 6.59 36.01 31.32
N THR A 88 5.38 36.45 31.66
CA THR A 88 4.30 36.64 30.68
C THR A 88 4.62 37.74 29.67
N VAL A 89 5.23 38.85 30.12
CA VAL A 89 5.75 39.90 29.21
C VAL A 89 6.83 39.33 28.29
N GLY A 90 7.76 38.53 28.81
CA GLY A 90 8.79 37.86 28.01
C GLY A 90 8.21 36.95 26.92
N THR A 91 7.20 36.14 27.26
CA THR A 91 6.47 35.33 26.27
C THR A 91 5.75 36.19 25.24
N ALA A 92 5.07 37.26 25.65
CA ALA A 92 4.37 38.16 24.74
C ALA A 92 5.35 38.84 23.77
N LEU A 93 6.51 39.29 24.25
CA LEU A 93 7.57 39.86 23.41
C LEU A 93 8.14 38.83 22.44
N ALA A 94 8.37 37.59 22.89
CA ALA A 94 8.85 36.52 22.02
C ALA A 94 7.85 36.22 20.90
N LEU A 95 6.55 36.11 21.22
CA LEU A 95 5.49 35.91 20.23
C LEU A 95 5.39 37.09 19.27
N THR A 96 5.47 38.32 19.78
CA THR A 96 5.43 39.55 18.97
C THR A 96 6.62 39.62 18.02
N GLY A 97 7.83 39.36 18.50
CA GLY A 97 9.03 39.31 17.66
C GLY A 97 8.93 38.24 16.57
N GLY A 98 8.44 37.05 16.91
CA GLY A 98 8.17 35.99 15.92
C GLY A 98 7.12 36.40 14.88
N ALA A 99 6.03 37.03 15.30
CA ALA A 99 4.98 37.53 14.40
C ALA A 99 5.50 38.64 13.47
N LEU A 100 6.35 39.53 13.97
CA LEU A 100 7.00 40.56 13.14
C LEU A 100 7.96 39.95 12.11
N MET A 101 8.70 38.90 12.47
CA MET A 101 9.54 38.17 11.50
C MET A 101 8.69 37.51 10.40
N LEU A 102 7.55 36.91 10.74
CA LEU A 102 6.61 36.38 9.74
C LEU A 102 6.02 37.49 8.86
N THR A 103 5.68 38.63 9.47
CA THR A 103 5.18 39.80 8.75
C THR A 103 6.21 40.33 7.75
N ALA A 104 7.49 40.35 8.11
CA ALA A 104 8.57 40.72 7.20
C ALA A 104 8.64 39.80 5.96
N VAL A 105 8.40 38.49 6.13
CA VAL A 105 8.31 37.55 5.00
C VAL A 105 7.10 37.84 4.13
N VAL A 106 5.93 38.13 4.73
CA VAL A 106 4.71 38.50 3.99
C VAL A 106 4.91 39.79 3.20
N PHE A 107 5.61 40.78 3.77
CA PHE A 107 5.90 42.04 3.09
C PHE A 107 6.93 41.91 1.97
N ALA A 108 7.88 40.98 2.10
CA ALA A 108 8.81 40.67 1.02
C ALA A 108 8.14 39.95 -0.16
N TRP A 109 6.95 39.37 0.03
CA TRP A 109 6.20 38.69 -1.03
C TRP A 109 5.52 39.71 -1.98
N PRO A 110 5.63 39.56 -3.32
CA PRO A 110 6.18 38.43 -4.07
C PRO A 110 7.63 38.63 -4.58
N GLU A 111 8.36 39.65 -4.14
CA GLU A 111 9.69 39.97 -4.66
C GLU A 111 10.75 38.93 -4.25
N PRO A 112 11.32 38.15 -5.20
CA PRO A 112 12.19 37.03 -4.88
C PRO A 112 13.49 37.47 -4.20
N GLN A 113 14.06 38.59 -4.62
CA GLN A 113 15.31 39.13 -4.06
C GLN A 113 15.15 39.53 -2.59
N LEU A 114 14.01 40.15 -2.24
CA LEU A 114 13.70 40.52 -0.87
C LEU A 114 13.43 39.29 0.00
N LEU A 115 12.71 38.29 -0.52
CA LEU A 115 12.47 37.02 0.20
C LEU A 115 13.75 36.26 0.51
N ILE A 116 14.70 36.22 -0.44
CA ILE A 116 16.03 35.62 -0.21
C ILE A 116 16.75 36.39 0.90
N THR A 117 16.80 37.72 0.81
CA THR A 117 17.47 38.59 1.80
C THR A 117 16.88 38.41 3.20
N VAL A 118 15.56 38.54 3.35
CA VAL A 118 14.85 38.38 4.62
C VAL A 118 14.99 36.96 5.17
N GLY A 119 14.92 35.95 4.31
CA GLY A 119 15.07 34.54 4.69
C GLY A 119 16.48 34.22 5.20
N VAL A 120 17.53 34.65 4.48
CA VAL A 120 18.93 34.45 4.90
C VAL A 120 19.22 35.20 6.20
N PHE A 121 18.79 36.46 6.30
CA PHE A 121 18.97 37.26 7.51
C PHE A 121 18.28 36.63 8.71
N SER A 122 17.04 36.16 8.54
CA SER A 122 16.28 35.47 9.57
C SER A 122 16.93 34.15 9.98
N PHE A 123 17.42 33.36 9.02
CA PHE A 123 18.14 32.11 9.29
C PHE A 123 19.40 32.34 10.13
N ILE A 124 20.25 33.30 9.74
CA ILE A 124 21.48 33.64 10.46
C ILE A 124 21.14 34.13 11.87
N SER A 125 20.18 35.05 11.98
CA SER A 125 19.78 35.66 13.25
C SER A 125 19.20 34.63 14.23
N LEU A 126 18.27 33.79 13.78
CA LEU A 126 17.66 32.74 14.60
C LEU A 126 18.68 31.66 14.98
N THR A 127 19.59 31.29 14.07
CA THR A 127 20.65 30.31 14.37
C THR A 127 21.64 30.87 15.39
N LEU A 128 22.05 32.14 15.25
CA LEU A 128 22.92 32.81 16.22
C LEU A 128 22.24 32.89 17.59
N LEU A 129 20.97 33.27 17.63
CA LEU A 129 20.19 33.35 18.87
C LEU A 129 19.99 31.96 19.50
N ALA A 130 19.80 30.92 18.69
CA ALA A 130 19.72 29.54 19.16
C ALA A 130 21.02 29.11 19.86
N VAL A 131 22.18 29.43 19.26
CA VAL A 131 23.50 29.07 19.79
C VAL A 131 23.86 29.90 21.01
N VAL A 132 23.75 31.23 20.94
CA VAL A 132 24.12 32.15 22.02
C VAL A 132 23.14 32.06 23.20
N GLY A 133 21.84 32.00 22.90
CA GLY A 133 20.78 31.89 23.88
C GLY A 133 20.63 30.49 24.48
N ARG A 134 21.33 29.47 23.94
CA ARG A 134 21.12 28.05 24.27
C ARG A 134 19.64 27.66 24.11
N LEU A 135 19.05 28.06 22.99
CA LEU A 135 17.65 27.84 22.62
C LEU A 135 17.54 26.93 21.39
N PRO A 136 17.75 25.61 21.52
CA PRO A 136 17.70 24.68 20.41
C PRO A 136 16.46 24.82 19.52
N ALA A 137 15.29 25.08 20.13
CA ALA A 137 14.02 25.19 19.43
C ALA A 137 14.01 26.24 18.31
N LEU A 138 14.85 27.29 18.40
CA LEU A 138 14.97 28.31 17.36
C LEU A 138 15.62 27.81 16.07
N HIS A 139 16.29 26.65 16.07
CA HIS A 139 16.80 26.04 14.85
C HIS A 139 15.66 25.61 13.90
N VAL A 140 14.47 25.27 14.40
CA VAL A 140 13.33 24.86 13.57
C VAL A 140 12.86 26.00 12.64
N PRO A 141 12.46 27.19 13.15
CA PRO A 141 12.09 28.29 12.27
C PRO A 141 13.27 28.81 11.45
N ALA A 142 14.51 28.71 11.95
CA ALA A 142 15.70 29.04 11.16
C ALA A 142 15.81 28.17 9.91
N ILE A 143 15.64 26.84 10.04
CA ILE A 143 15.62 25.91 8.91
C ILE A 143 14.49 26.26 7.93
N GLY A 144 13.32 26.65 8.43
CA GLY A 144 12.21 27.13 7.59
C GLY A 144 12.59 28.35 6.74
N CYS A 145 13.23 29.36 7.34
CA CYS A 145 13.72 30.53 6.62
C CYS A 145 14.80 30.18 5.60
N CYS A 146 15.71 29.27 5.94
CA CYS A 146 16.73 28.75 5.02
C CYS A 146 16.10 28.02 3.83
N ALA A 147 15.10 27.16 4.10
CA ALA A 147 14.37 26.44 3.06
C ALA A 147 13.68 27.40 2.09
N LEU A 148 12.99 28.42 2.60
CA LEU A 148 12.35 29.44 1.77
C LEU A 148 13.37 30.20 0.91
N ALA A 149 14.47 30.68 1.51
CA ALA A 149 15.50 31.43 0.79
C ALA A 149 16.18 30.59 -0.30
N CYS A 150 16.55 29.33 0.01
CA CYS A 150 17.16 28.42 -0.96
C CYS A 150 16.21 28.09 -2.11
N LEU A 151 14.92 27.90 -1.82
CA LEU A 151 13.90 27.56 -2.82
C LEU A 151 13.65 28.73 -3.78
N VAL A 152 13.46 29.94 -3.25
CA VAL A 152 13.29 31.15 -4.06
C VAL A 152 14.56 31.45 -4.86
N GLY A 153 15.74 31.33 -4.23
CA GLY A 153 17.03 31.50 -4.89
C GLY A 153 17.26 30.50 -6.03
N PHE A 154 16.89 29.24 -5.84
CA PHE A 154 16.99 28.21 -6.87
C PHE A 154 16.13 28.55 -8.10
N HIS A 155 14.86 28.93 -7.89
CA HIS A 155 13.97 29.30 -9.00
C HIS A 155 14.42 30.58 -9.71
N LEU A 156 15.02 31.51 -8.96
CA LEU A 156 15.62 32.73 -9.53
C LEU A 156 16.82 32.40 -10.42
N MET A 157 17.71 31.51 -9.98
CA MET A 157 18.86 31.06 -10.79
C MET A 157 18.43 30.29 -12.05
N GLN A 158 17.27 29.63 -12.03
CA GLN A 158 16.70 28.99 -13.23
C GLN A 158 16.05 29.96 -14.21
N GLY A 159 15.99 31.27 -13.89
CA GLY A 159 15.30 32.26 -14.72
C GLY A 159 13.78 32.11 -14.72
N SER A 160 13.20 31.40 -13.74
CA SER A 160 11.78 31.02 -13.73
C SER A 160 10.81 32.20 -13.57
N PHE A 161 11.33 33.37 -13.21
CA PHE A 161 10.58 34.61 -12.99
C PHE A 161 10.66 35.59 -14.18
N ALA A 162 11.47 35.32 -15.21
CA ALA A 162 11.64 36.26 -16.33
C ALA A 162 10.33 36.43 -17.13
N GLY A 163 9.92 37.69 -17.37
CA GLY A 163 8.78 38.04 -18.23
C GLY A 163 7.40 38.08 -17.58
N TYR A 164 7.27 38.01 -16.24
CA TYR A 164 5.99 37.91 -15.53
C TYR A 164 5.79 38.96 -14.42
N GLU A 165 6.22 40.20 -14.63
CA GLU A 165 6.18 41.24 -13.59
C GLU A 165 4.77 41.50 -13.03
N ALA A 166 3.73 41.42 -13.88
CA ALA A 166 2.34 41.67 -13.46
C ALA A 166 1.71 40.53 -12.62
N ASP A 167 2.20 39.29 -12.73
CA ASP A 167 1.57 38.09 -12.13
C ASP A 167 2.54 37.31 -11.20
N LEU A 168 3.57 37.99 -10.69
CA LEU A 168 4.68 37.38 -9.96
C LEU A 168 4.21 36.54 -8.75
N ALA A 169 3.19 37.00 -8.02
CA ALA A 169 2.65 36.29 -6.86
C ALA A 169 2.05 34.92 -7.24
N ARG A 170 1.17 34.88 -8.24
CA ARG A 170 0.55 33.63 -8.71
C ARG A 170 1.61 32.70 -9.29
N ARG A 171 2.56 33.26 -10.03
CA ARG A 171 3.69 32.50 -10.58
C ARG A 171 4.53 31.87 -9.47
N MET A 172 4.82 32.58 -8.40
CA MET A 172 5.61 32.05 -7.29
C MET A 172 4.90 30.90 -6.57
N VAL A 173 3.58 31.00 -6.36
CA VAL A 173 2.78 29.87 -5.87
C VAL A 173 2.92 28.67 -6.81
N ASN A 174 2.75 28.87 -8.12
CA ASN A 174 2.89 27.77 -9.10
C ASN A 174 4.30 27.14 -9.10
N LEU A 175 5.36 27.93 -8.91
CA LEU A 175 6.73 27.45 -8.80
C LEU A 175 6.95 26.61 -7.52
N PHE A 176 6.27 26.96 -6.43
CA PHE A 176 6.33 26.16 -5.19
C PHE A 176 5.67 24.78 -5.38
N PHE A 177 4.70 24.68 -6.28
CA PHE A 177 4.08 23.42 -6.72
C PHE A 177 4.71 22.87 -8.02
N MET A 178 6.03 22.86 -8.10
CA MET A 178 6.78 22.13 -9.15
C MET A 178 7.54 20.94 -8.57
N GLY A 179 7.70 19.87 -9.35
CA GLY A 179 8.45 18.69 -8.95
C GLY A 179 9.89 18.98 -8.50
N ARG A 180 10.54 20.00 -9.07
CA ARG A 180 11.91 20.42 -8.65
C ARG A 180 11.94 20.98 -7.23
N THR A 181 10.86 21.61 -6.78
CA THR A 181 10.77 22.20 -5.44
C THR A 181 10.88 21.12 -4.36
N SER A 182 10.23 19.97 -4.55
CA SER A 182 10.35 18.85 -3.60
C SER A 182 11.77 18.26 -3.60
N ILE A 183 12.49 18.25 -4.72
CA ILE A 183 13.91 17.85 -4.75
C ILE A 183 14.77 18.80 -3.91
N VAL A 184 14.63 20.12 -4.10
CA VAL A 184 15.39 21.11 -3.32
C VAL A 184 15.13 20.96 -1.83
N LEU A 185 13.86 20.82 -1.43
CA LEU A 185 13.49 20.58 -0.03
C LEU A 185 14.08 19.26 0.50
N THR A 186 14.16 18.22 -0.34
CA THR A 186 14.79 16.95 0.02
C THR A 186 16.29 17.10 0.28
N VAL A 187 17.00 17.87 -0.54
CA VAL A 187 18.43 18.18 -0.32
C VAL A 187 18.63 18.91 1.01
N ILE A 188 17.76 19.87 1.33
CA ILE A 188 17.82 20.61 2.60
C ILE A 188 17.50 19.69 3.80
N ALA A 189 16.54 18.77 3.66
CA ALA A 189 16.25 17.76 4.67
C ALA A 189 17.47 16.84 4.91
N ILE A 190 18.15 16.39 3.86
CA ILE A 190 19.38 15.59 3.96
C ILE A 190 20.48 16.38 4.69
N ALA A 191 20.71 17.64 4.29
CA ALA A 191 21.73 18.48 4.90
C ALA A 191 21.46 18.71 6.40
N THR A 192 20.22 19.03 6.77
CA THR A 192 19.83 19.26 8.17
C THR A 192 19.88 17.97 9.01
N SER A 193 19.53 16.81 8.44
CA SER A 193 19.74 15.51 9.07
C SER A 193 21.23 15.21 9.28
N GLY A 194 22.08 15.53 8.31
CA GLY A 194 23.54 15.39 8.42
C GLY A 194 24.11 16.23 9.57
N VAL A 195 23.69 17.50 9.68
CA VAL A 195 24.07 18.38 10.79
C VAL A 195 23.60 17.82 12.13
N ALA A 196 22.37 17.29 12.21
CA ALA A 196 21.88 16.64 13.42
C ALA A 196 22.74 15.43 13.81
N GLY A 197 23.17 14.60 12.85
CA GLY A 197 24.07 13.47 13.08
C GLY A 197 25.41 13.89 13.67
N VAL A 198 26.03 14.94 13.12
CA VAL A 198 27.29 15.51 13.66
C VAL A 198 27.08 16.07 15.08
N LEU A 199 25.94 16.72 15.35
CA LEU A 199 25.64 17.25 16.69
C LEU A 199 25.39 16.14 17.72
N LEU A 200 24.80 15.01 17.32
CA LEU A 200 24.66 13.82 18.18
C LEU A 200 26.04 13.24 18.52
N GLN A 201 26.94 13.15 17.55
CA GLN A 201 28.33 12.70 17.76
C GLN A 201 29.10 13.63 18.72
N ARG A 202 28.78 14.93 18.71
CA ARG A 202 29.38 15.94 19.61
C ARG A 202 28.65 16.09 20.95
N SER A 203 27.79 15.15 21.33
CA SER A 203 27.05 15.15 22.60
C SER A 203 26.19 16.40 22.84
N ARG A 204 25.59 16.97 21.78
CA ARG A 204 24.63 18.09 21.85
C ARG A 204 23.20 17.66 21.46
N PRO A 205 22.54 16.79 22.26
CA PRO A 205 21.29 16.14 21.85
C PRO A 205 20.12 17.11 21.66
N ALA A 206 20.03 18.18 22.46
CA ALA A 206 18.93 19.12 22.36
C ALA A 206 18.94 19.92 21.03
N ALA A 207 20.14 20.34 20.59
CA ALA A 207 20.33 20.97 19.28
C ALA A 207 20.04 19.99 18.15
N ALA A 208 20.56 18.76 18.24
CA ALA A 208 20.29 17.73 17.26
C ALA A 208 18.79 17.43 17.10
N LEU A 209 18.04 17.33 18.21
CA LEU A 209 16.59 17.10 18.18
C LEU A 209 15.87 18.23 17.42
N SER A 210 16.31 19.46 17.58
CA SER A 210 15.69 20.61 16.90
C SER A 210 16.01 20.63 15.40
N TYR A 211 17.22 20.24 15.00
CA TYR A 211 17.56 20.02 13.58
C TYR A 211 16.76 18.85 12.97
N LEU A 212 16.57 17.76 13.71
CA LEU A 212 15.73 16.64 13.28
C LEU A 212 14.25 17.06 13.15
N ALA A 213 13.75 17.89 14.07
CA ALA A 213 12.39 18.44 13.97
C ALA A 213 12.23 19.34 12.74
N GLY A 214 13.23 20.20 12.46
CA GLY A 214 13.25 21.01 11.24
C GLY A 214 13.34 20.17 9.96
N CYS A 215 14.20 19.16 9.94
CA CYS A 215 14.28 18.17 8.86
C CYS A 215 12.92 17.48 8.64
N GLY A 216 12.25 17.07 9.71
CA GLY A 216 10.92 16.47 9.65
C GLY A 216 9.88 17.41 9.03
N GLY A 217 9.85 18.67 9.45
CA GLY A 217 8.96 19.69 8.88
C GLY A 217 9.21 19.91 7.38
N VAL A 218 10.47 20.09 6.97
CA VAL A 218 10.85 20.26 5.57
C VAL A 218 10.50 19.00 4.75
N ALA A 219 10.72 17.81 5.31
CA ALA A 219 10.37 16.55 4.66
C ALA A 219 8.86 16.40 4.44
N VAL A 220 8.04 16.74 5.44
CA VAL A 220 6.58 16.73 5.30
C VAL A 220 6.12 17.67 4.18
N ILE A 221 6.66 18.89 4.12
CA ILE A 221 6.34 19.84 3.05
C ILE A 221 6.78 19.28 1.69
N SER A 222 8.00 18.72 1.61
CA SER A 222 8.52 18.08 0.39
C SER A 222 7.61 16.96 -0.12
N ILE A 223 7.16 16.08 0.78
CA ILE A 223 6.23 14.99 0.48
C ILE A 223 4.88 15.55 0.01
N LEU A 224 4.32 16.55 0.71
CA LEU A 224 3.04 17.17 0.31
C LEU A 224 3.12 17.79 -1.09
N VAL A 225 4.22 18.48 -1.41
CA VAL A 225 4.46 19.01 -2.76
C VAL A 225 4.58 17.86 -3.77
N ALA A 226 5.33 16.80 -3.47
CA ALA A 226 5.46 15.66 -4.36
C ALA A 226 4.12 14.94 -4.62
N VAL A 227 3.29 14.74 -3.58
CA VAL A 227 1.97 14.12 -3.74
C VAL A 227 1.04 15.02 -4.55
N THR A 228 0.97 16.32 -4.23
CA THR A 228 0.09 17.26 -4.93
C THR A 228 0.47 17.38 -6.41
N VAL A 229 1.75 17.57 -6.71
CA VAL A 229 2.24 17.70 -8.09
C VAL A 229 2.17 16.38 -8.84
N GLY A 230 2.51 15.25 -8.21
CA GLY A 230 2.52 13.95 -8.87
C GLY A 230 1.13 13.45 -9.26
N PHE A 231 0.14 13.57 -8.37
CA PHE A 231 -1.20 13.01 -8.59
C PHE A 231 -2.22 14.00 -9.16
N PHE A 232 -2.06 15.30 -8.87
CA PHE A 232 -3.03 16.33 -9.25
C PHE A 232 -2.44 17.45 -10.11
N GLY A 233 -1.11 17.46 -10.28
CA GLY A 233 -0.43 18.50 -11.03
C GLY A 233 -0.61 18.37 -12.54
N ALA A 234 -0.53 19.51 -13.22
CA ALA A 234 -0.49 19.54 -14.68
C ALA A 234 0.86 18.99 -15.20
N ALA A 235 0.90 18.49 -16.43
CA ALA A 235 2.14 17.96 -17.04
C ALA A 235 3.31 18.97 -17.03
N THR A 236 2.99 20.28 -17.08
CA THR A 236 3.96 21.38 -17.01
C THR A 236 4.65 21.53 -15.64
N GLN A 237 4.18 20.84 -14.61
CA GLN A 237 4.75 20.90 -13.24
C GLN A 237 5.77 19.77 -12.97
N GLU A 238 6.19 19.03 -14.00
CA GLU A 238 7.18 17.95 -13.92
C GLU A 238 6.79 16.82 -12.92
N PRO A 239 5.61 16.21 -13.08
CA PRO A 239 5.09 15.21 -12.13
C PRO A 239 6.03 14.00 -11.95
N ASN A 240 6.82 13.67 -12.97
CA ASN A 240 7.71 12.49 -12.98
C ASN A 240 8.73 12.47 -11.83
N LEU A 241 9.14 13.63 -11.30
CA LEU A 241 10.09 13.73 -10.19
C LEU A 241 9.50 13.24 -8.86
N SER A 242 8.17 13.26 -8.72
CA SER A 242 7.47 12.86 -7.50
C SER A 242 7.73 11.40 -7.13
N THR A 243 7.89 10.50 -8.11
CA THR A 243 8.24 9.10 -7.86
C THR A 243 9.53 8.98 -7.03
N ILE A 244 10.59 9.69 -7.43
CA ILE A 244 11.91 9.56 -6.81
C ILE A 244 11.89 10.13 -5.40
N VAL A 245 11.20 11.26 -5.20
CA VAL A 245 11.08 11.90 -3.88
C VAL A 245 10.29 11.02 -2.91
N LEU A 246 9.14 10.48 -3.34
CA LEU A 246 8.34 9.58 -2.53
C LEU A 246 9.10 8.29 -2.19
N LEU A 247 9.81 7.72 -3.17
CA LEU A 247 10.64 6.53 -2.96
C LEU A 247 11.78 6.80 -1.96
N PHE A 248 12.44 7.95 -2.06
CA PHE A 248 13.51 8.35 -1.15
C PHE A 248 13.01 8.41 0.30
N TYR A 249 11.89 9.11 0.54
CA TYR A 249 11.33 9.20 1.89
C TYR A 249 10.76 7.88 2.39
N ALA A 250 10.18 7.06 1.51
CA ALA A 250 9.76 5.70 1.86
C ALA A 250 10.95 4.86 2.36
N ALA A 251 12.05 4.86 1.61
CA ALA A 251 13.28 4.16 1.98
C ALA A 251 13.88 4.71 3.29
N ALA A 252 13.91 6.03 3.46
CA ALA A 252 14.43 6.67 4.68
C ALA A 252 13.61 6.29 5.93
N LEU A 253 12.27 6.31 5.85
CA LEU A 253 11.40 5.93 6.97
C LEU A 253 11.50 4.43 7.29
N LEU A 254 11.56 3.56 6.28
CA LEU A 254 11.74 2.11 6.48
C LEU A 254 13.11 1.79 7.07
N ALA A 255 14.18 2.45 6.61
CA ALA A 255 15.52 2.32 7.17
C ALA A 255 15.58 2.82 8.63
N ALA A 256 14.93 3.95 8.92
CA ALA A 256 14.80 4.46 10.27
C ALA A 256 14.02 3.49 11.17
N SER A 257 12.94 2.88 10.66
CA SER A 257 12.18 1.86 11.40
C SER A 257 13.00 0.59 11.64
N TYR A 258 13.85 0.19 10.69
CA TYR A 258 14.76 -0.95 10.91
C TYR A 258 15.73 -0.69 12.07
N GLN A 259 16.26 0.53 12.20
CA GLN A 259 17.15 0.92 13.29
C GLN A 259 16.41 1.14 14.61
N ARG A 260 15.23 1.78 14.58
CA ARG A 260 14.38 2.08 15.73
C ARG A 260 12.94 1.65 15.41
N PRO A 261 12.59 0.39 15.67
CA PRO A 261 11.30 -0.18 15.30
C PRO A 261 10.18 0.61 15.95
N THR A 262 9.42 1.33 15.14
CA THR A 262 8.22 2.02 15.58
C THR A 262 7.16 1.82 14.50
N ALA A 263 5.96 1.44 14.91
CA ALA A 263 4.88 1.16 13.96
C ALA A 263 4.59 2.37 13.06
N ALA A 264 4.66 3.60 13.61
CA ALA A 264 4.44 4.83 12.85
C ALA A 264 5.44 5.01 11.69
N LEU A 265 6.74 4.75 11.90
CA LEU A 265 7.73 4.84 10.81
C LEU A 265 7.52 3.76 9.76
N THR A 266 7.16 2.53 10.17
CA THR A 266 6.86 1.45 9.24
C THR A 266 5.62 1.75 8.39
N TRP A 267 4.53 2.21 9.02
CA TRP A 267 3.30 2.61 8.32
C TRP A 267 3.52 3.80 7.39
N GLY A 268 4.23 4.83 7.85
CA GLY A 268 4.58 5.98 7.04
C GLY A 268 5.43 5.58 5.83
N GLY A 269 6.50 4.81 6.05
CA GLY A 269 7.37 4.31 4.99
C GLY A 269 6.64 3.43 3.99
N SER A 270 5.80 2.49 4.46
CA SER A 270 4.99 1.64 3.58
C SER A 270 3.96 2.42 2.77
N THR A 271 3.31 3.42 3.37
CA THR A 271 2.32 4.28 2.68
C THR A 271 2.98 5.11 1.59
N LEU A 272 4.14 5.70 1.86
CA LEU A 272 4.90 6.43 0.84
C LEU A 272 5.42 5.50 -0.26
N LEU A 273 5.80 4.25 0.09
CA LEU A 273 6.18 3.25 -0.90
C LEU A 273 5.02 2.89 -1.83
N LEU A 274 3.81 2.74 -1.28
CA LEU A 274 2.59 2.51 -2.06
C LEU A 274 2.34 3.66 -3.03
N MET A 275 2.32 4.89 -2.51
CA MET A 275 2.14 6.09 -3.34
C MET A 275 3.21 6.19 -4.43
N SER A 276 4.46 5.88 -4.09
CA SER A 276 5.57 5.86 -5.05
C SER A 276 5.34 4.85 -6.17
N PHE A 277 4.96 3.59 -5.87
CA PHE A 277 4.74 2.59 -6.91
C PHE A 277 3.49 2.88 -7.76
N VAL A 278 2.41 3.34 -7.14
CA VAL A 278 1.19 3.75 -7.86
C VAL A 278 1.50 4.91 -8.80
N HIS A 279 2.22 5.93 -8.34
CA HIS A 279 2.65 7.04 -9.19
C HIS A 279 3.62 6.59 -10.30
N CYS A 280 4.61 5.76 -9.94
CA CYS A 280 5.63 5.22 -10.86
C CYS A 280 5.02 4.51 -12.07
N VAL A 281 4.05 3.62 -11.86
CA VAL A 281 3.47 2.82 -12.95
C VAL A 281 2.23 3.52 -13.55
N GLY A 282 1.46 4.25 -12.74
CA GLY A 282 0.18 4.84 -13.15
C GLY A 282 0.25 6.26 -13.72
N TRP A 283 1.23 7.08 -13.34
CA TRP A 283 1.29 8.50 -13.71
C TRP A 283 2.62 8.98 -14.28
N ASN A 284 3.73 8.27 -14.03
CA ASN A 284 5.04 8.68 -14.52
C ASN A 284 5.20 8.33 -16.01
N THR A 285 5.06 9.33 -16.87
CA THR A 285 5.06 9.15 -18.34
C THR A 285 6.39 8.62 -18.86
N THR A 286 7.52 8.98 -18.25
CA THR A 286 8.83 8.47 -18.64
C THR A 286 8.91 6.96 -18.43
N ILE A 287 8.44 6.47 -17.28
CA ILE A 287 8.45 5.05 -16.96
C ILE A 287 7.41 4.29 -17.78
N GLN A 288 6.24 4.88 -18.03
CA GLN A 288 5.22 4.29 -18.91
C GLN A 288 5.71 4.12 -20.34
N ASN A 289 6.37 5.14 -20.90
CA ASN A 289 6.96 5.06 -22.24
C ASN A 289 8.04 3.98 -22.32
N TRP A 290 8.86 3.85 -21.27
CA TRP A 290 9.85 2.78 -21.18
C TRP A 290 9.21 1.39 -21.09
N LEU A 291 8.19 1.21 -20.23
CA LEU A 291 7.45 -0.05 -20.13
C LEU A 291 6.74 -0.41 -21.44
N ALA A 292 6.18 0.58 -22.13
CA ALA A 292 5.54 0.39 -23.43
C ALA A 292 6.54 -0.08 -24.49
N ALA A 293 7.76 0.50 -24.51
CA ALA A 293 8.82 0.09 -25.43
C ALA A 293 9.25 -1.38 -25.24
N VAL A 294 9.11 -1.92 -24.02
CA VAL A 294 9.43 -3.33 -23.71
C VAL A 294 8.17 -4.23 -23.73
N SER A 295 7.00 -3.71 -24.13
CA SER A 295 5.71 -4.43 -24.11
C SER A 295 5.32 -4.97 -22.72
N LEU A 296 5.76 -4.27 -21.66
CA LEU A 296 5.47 -4.58 -20.26
C LEU A 296 4.53 -3.54 -19.61
N LEU A 297 3.96 -2.62 -20.37
CA LEU A 297 3.04 -1.61 -19.84
C LEU A 297 1.72 -2.28 -19.41
N PRO A 298 1.38 -2.33 -18.11
CA PRO A 298 0.13 -2.91 -17.68
C PRO A 298 -1.04 -2.00 -18.09
N PRO A 299 -2.18 -2.58 -18.54
CA PRO A 299 -3.37 -1.79 -18.91
C PRO A 299 -3.90 -0.92 -17.77
N ARG A 300 -3.75 -1.37 -16.53
CA ARG A 300 -4.16 -0.66 -15.31
C ARG A 300 -2.96 -0.34 -14.44
N GLY A 301 -2.22 0.70 -14.81
CA GLY A 301 -0.97 1.09 -14.13
C GLY A 301 -1.11 1.30 -12.62
N GLY A 302 -2.18 1.95 -12.17
CA GLY A 302 -2.45 2.12 -10.73
C GLY A 302 -2.60 0.78 -9.99
N LEU A 303 -3.37 -0.16 -10.54
CA LEU A 303 -3.57 -1.50 -9.97
C LEU A 303 -2.24 -2.27 -9.92
N ALA A 304 -1.48 -2.26 -11.01
CA ALA A 304 -0.15 -2.89 -11.04
C ALA A 304 0.78 -2.30 -9.97
N GLY A 305 0.78 -0.97 -9.78
CA GLY A 305 1.53 -0.31 -8.71
C GLY A 305 1.13 -0.78 -7.30
N THR A 306 -0.17 -0.94 -7.03
CA THR A 306 -0.65 -1.49 -5.74
C THR A 306 -0.20 -2.94 -5.49
N LEU A 307 -0.17 -3.76 -6.54
CA LEU A 307 0.27 -5.16 -6.45
C LEU A 307 1.79 -5.26 -6.24
N VAL A 308 2.57 -4.45 -6.95
CA VAL A 308 4.04 -4.37 -6.75
C VAL A 308 4.37 -3.95 -5.33
N HIS A 309 3.65 -2.99 -4.76
CA HIS A 309 3.78 -2.62 -3.35
C HIS A 309 3.51 -3.83 -2.43
N GLY A 310 2.35 -4.47 -2.57
CA GLY A 310 1.95 -5.59 -1.73
C GLY A 310 2.96 -6.74 -1.76
N ILE A 311 3.47 -7.08 -2.94
CA ILE A 311 4.53 -8.09 -3.12
C ILE A 311 5.82 -7.65 -2.40
N THR A 312 6.25 -6.40 -2.62
CA THR A 312 7.50 -5.88 -2.05
C THR A 312 7.49 -5.91 -0.52
N VAL A 313 6.41 -5.45 0.12
CA VAL A 313 6.33 -5.38 1.59
C VAL A 313 6.19 -6.76 2.22
N VAL A 314 5.50 -7.70 1.56
CA VAL A 314 5.40 -9.08 2.04
C VAL A 314 6.72 -9.84 1.87
N ILE A 315 7.47 -9.63 0.78
CA ILE A 315 8.82 -10.17 0.64
C ILE A 315 9.73 -9.61 1.74
N ALA A 316 9.69 -8.30 2.00
CA ALA A 316 10.45 -7.68 3.08
C ALA A 316 10.07 -8.29 4.44
N ALA A 317 8.78 -8.46 4.72
CA ALA A 317 8.29 -9.12 5.93
C ALA A 317 8.78 -10.56 6.04
N CYS A 318 8.76 -11.33 4.95
CA CYS A 318 9.28 -12.70 4.89
C CYS A 318 10.78 -12.75 5.21
N LEU A 319 11.58 -11.86 4.61
CA LEU A 319 13.04 -11.80 4.83
C LEU A 319 13.35 -11.45 6.28
N LEU A 320 12.65 -10.47 6.84
CA LEU A 320 12.78 -10.09 8.24
C LEU A 320 12.35 -11.21 9.18
N ALA A 321 11.22 -11.87 8.91
CA ALA A 321 10.75 -13.03 9.67
C ALA A 321 11.73 -14.22 9.60
N ARG A 322 12.40 -14.44 8.46
CA ARG A 322 13.43 -15.47 8.33
C ARG A 322 14.68 -15.16 9.15
N SER A 323 15.16 -13.91 9.09
CA SER A 323 16.30 -13.45 9.91
C SER A 323 16.01 -13.56 11.42
N ALA A 324 14.73 -13.52 11.79
CA ALA A 324 14.24 -13.62 13.15
C ALA A 324 14.01 -15.07 13.63
N ARG A 325 14.32 -16.12 12.88
CA ARG A 325 14.08 -17.53 13.32
C ARG A 325 15.01 -18.03 14.44
N ALA A 326 15.73 -17.14 15.13
CA ALA A 326 16.37 -17.46 16.39
C ALA A 326 15.28 -17.75 17.45
N PRO A 327 15.47 -18.72 18.36
CA PRO A 327 14.46 -19.14 19.36
C PRO A 327 13.99 -18.01 20.32
N SER A 328 14.61 -16.83 20.28
CA SER A 328 14.25 -15.63 21.05
C SER A 328 13.16 -14.74 20.40
N PHE A 329 12.67 -15.09 19.22
CA PHE A 329 11.75 -14.26 18.43
C PHE A 329 10.35 -14.90 18.34
N SER A 330 9.64 -14.89 19.46
CA SER A 330 8.20 -15.13 19.48
C SER A 330 7.45 -13.98 18.79
N ALA A 331 6.19 -14.21 18.41
CA ALA A 331 5.27 -13.18 17.89
C ALA A 331 5.10 -11.97 18.86
N THR A 332 5.59 -12.10 20.09
CA THR A 332 5.64 -11.05 21.11
C THR A 332 6.89 -10.16 21.05
N SER A 333 7.85 -10.44 20.17
CA SER A 333 9.06 -9.63 20.05
C SER A 333 8.75 -8.21 19.52
N TYR A 334 9.47 -7.22 20.06
CA TYR A 334 9.27 -5.81 19.73
C TYR A 334 9.40 -5.52 18.21
N ARG A 335 10.39 -6.12 17.53
CA ARG A 335 10.56 -5.97 16.07
C ARG A 335 9.44 -6.63 15.28
N TRP A 336 8.87 -7.73 15.77
CA TRP A 336 7.72 -8.35 15.10
C TRP A 336 6.52 -7.41 15.11
N GLN A 337 6.18 -6.87 16.27
CA GLN A 337 5.01 -5.99 16.45
C GLN A 337 5.14 -4.66 15.69
N HIS A 338 6.34 -4.10 15.58
CA HIS A 338 6.53 -2.77 14.99
C HIS A 338 7.05 -2.76 13.55
N LEU A 339 7.58 -3.87 13.03
CA LEU A 339 8.14 -3.94 11.67
C LEU A 339 7.47 -5.05 10.83
N VAL A 340 7.56 -6.30 11.26
CA VAL A 340 7.07 -7.45 10.45
C VAL A 340 5.54 -7.45 10.32
N ALA A 341 4.82 -7.31 11.43
CA ALA A 341 3.37 -7.32 11.44
C ALA A 341 2.76 -6.14 10.66
N PRO A 342 3.23 -4.88 10.82
CA PRO A 342 2.73 -3.76 10.01
C PRO A 342 3.02 -3.90 8.52
N LEU A 343 4.20 -4.40 8.11
CA LEU A 343 4.50 -4.63 6.69
C LEU A 343 3.59 -5.71 6.10
N THR A 344 3.36 -6.80 6.83
CA THR A 344 2.47 -7.87 6.40
C THR A 344 1.03 -7.36 6.30
N LEU A 345 0.54 -6.63 7.31
CA LEU A 345 -0.80 -6.05 7.29
C LEU A 345 -0.96 -5.02 6.17
N SER A 346 0.07 -4.21 5.91
CA SER A 346 0.06 -3.25 4.80
C SER A 346 -0.03 -3.96 3.44
N GLY A 347 0.67 -5.09 3.25
CA GLY A 347 0.53 -5.91 2.05
C GLY A 347 -0.86 -6.54 1.89
N LEU A 348 -1.47 -6.98 2.99
CA LEU A 348 -2.84 -7.52 2.99
C LEU A 348 -3.91 -6.45 2.74
N LEU A 349 -3.76 -5.25 3.32
CA LEU A 349 -4.68 -4.14 3.09
C LEU A 349 -4.62 -3.67 1.64
N THR A 350 -3.42 -3.57 1.06
CA THR A 350 -3.26 -3.17 -0.34
C THR A 350 -3.76 -4.24 -1.31
N SER A 351 -3.56 -5.52 -1.01
CA SER A 351 -4.16 -6.61 -1.80
C SER A 351 -5.69 -6.65 -1.69
N ALA A 352 -6.24 -6.37 -0.51
CA ALA A 352 -7.70 -6.25 -0.32
C ALA A 352 -8.30 -5.07 -1.11
N LEU A 353 -7.63 -3.92 -1.15
CA LEU A 353 -8.04 -2.77 -1.96
C LEU A 353 -7.95 -3.05 -3.47
N ALA A 354 -6.98 -3.86 -3.89
CA ALA A 354 -6.81 -4.25 -5.29
C ALA A 354 -7.84 -5.31 -5.75
N LEU A 355 -8.40 -6.09 -4.84
CA LEU A 355 -9.24 -7.25 -5.16
C LEU A 355 -10.47 -6.93 -6.04
N PRO A 356 -11.32 -5.92 -5.75
CA PRO A 356 -12.50 -5.65 -6.58
C PRO A 356 -12.14 -5.33 -8.03
N SER A 357 -11.12 -4.50 -8.23
CA SER A 357 -10.62 -4.13 -9.55
C SER A 357 -10.00 -5.32 -10.28
N SER A 358 -9.39 -6.27 -9.56
CA SER A 358 -8.82 -7.48 -10.15
C SER A 358 -9.90 -8.51 -10.50
N VAL A 359 -11.01 -8.62 -9.74
CA VAL A 359 -12.09 -9.59 -10.01
C VAL A 359 -12.97 -9.13 -11.17
N LEU A 360 -13.24 -7.82 -11.26
CA LEU A 360 -14.11 -7.26 -12.29
C LEU A 360 -13.39 -7.16 -13.64
N VAL A 361 -13.46 -8.25 -14.41
CA VAL A 361 -12.93 -8.34 -15.78
C VAL A 361 -13.69 -7.39 -16.69
N ALA A 362 -13.01 -6.36 -17.19
CA ALA A 362 -13.55 -5.47 -18.21
C ALA A 362 -13.00 -5.85 -19.59
N ASN A 363 -13.79 -5.60 -20.65
CA ASN A 363 -13.35 -5.75 -22.04
C ASN A 363 -12.83 -7.16 -22.41
N HIS A 364 -13.27 -8.20 -21.70
CA HIS A 364 -12.81 -9.57 -21.89
C HIS A 364 -11.28 -9.76 -21.81
N GLN A 365 -10.56 -8.91 -21.07
CA GLN A 365 -9.10 -9.02 -20.90
C GLN A 365 -8.72 -10.05 -19.81
N PHE A 366 -9.10 -11.32 -19.99
CA PHE A 366 -8.89 -12.35 -18.95
C PHE A 366 -7.40 -12.61 -18.66
N GLY A 367 -6.51 -12.43 -19.64
CA GLY A 367 -5.06 -12.62 -19.46
C GLY A 367 -4.46 -11.67 -18.42
N ASP A 368 -4.76 -10.38 -18.53
CA ASP A 368 -4.27 -9.37 -17.57
C ASP A 368 -4.82 -9.61 -16.17
N HIS A 369 -6.10 -9.96 -16.08
CA HIS A 369 -6.76 -10.26 -14.81
C HIS A 369 -6.23 -11.55 -14.17
N ALA A 370 -5.83 -12.55 -14.96
CA ALA A 370 -5.14 -13.74 -14.46
C ALA A 370 -3.82 -13.37 -13.78
N TRP A 371 -3.04 -12.46 -14.39
CA TRP A 371 -1.81 -11.96 -13.79
C TRP A 371 -2.06 -11.18 -12.49
N TYR A 372 -3.08 -10.32 -12.45
CA TYR A 372 -3.43 -9.59 -11.23
C TYR A 372 -3.85 -10.53 -10.09
N MET A 373 -4.63 -11.57 -10.38
CA MET A 373 -5.01 -12.59 -9.39
C MET A 373 -3.83 -13.44 -8.94
N ALA A 374 -2.92 -13.80 -9.86
CA ALA A 374 -1.69 -14.50 -9.52
C ALA A 374 -0.83 -13.66 -8.57
N ALA A 375 -0.65 -12.38 -8.87
CA ALA A 375 0.06 -11.44 -8.00
C ALA A 375 -0.59 -11.32 -6.61
N LEU A 376 -1.93 -11.21 -6.53
CA LEU A 376 -2.66 -11.23 -5.27
C LEU A 376 -2.38 -12.53 -4.49
N SER A 377 -2.47 -13.69 -5.16
CA SER A 377 -2.19 -14.97 -4.51
C SER A 377 -0.78 -15.04 -3.91
N VAL A 378 0.24 -14.51 -4.60
CA VAL A 378 1.62 -14.44 -4.08
C VAL A 378 1.71 -13.61 -2.79
N ILE A 379 0.98 -12.48 -2.71
CA ILE A 379 0.93 -11.65 -1.50
C ILE A 379 0.36 -12.45 -0.33
N TRP A 380 -0.77 -13.14 -0.53
CA TRP A 380 -1.42 -13.94 0.50
C TRP A 380 -0.61 -15.18 0.89
N LEU A 381 0.13 -15.78 -0.05
CA LEU A 381 1.08 -16.86 0.22
C LEU A 381 2.21 -16.36 1.13
N GLY A 382 2.82 -15.22 0.80
CA GLY A 382 3.87 -14.65 1.64
C GLY A 382 3.36 -14.25 3.02
N ALA A 383 2.14 -13.68 3.12
CA ALA A 383 1.50 -13.42 4.40
C ALA A 383 1.28 -14.71 5.22
N THR A 384 0.92 -15.81 4.56
CA THR A 384 0.82 -17.14 5.20
C THR A 384 2.16 -17.61 5.74
N LEU A 385 3.25 -17.44 4.97
CA LEU A 385 4.60 -17.81 5.42
C LEU A 385 5.05 -17.01 6.65
N VAL A 386 4.60 -15.76 6.78
CA VAL A 386 4.88 -14.91 7.94
C VAL A 386 3.98 -15.28 9.12
N GLN A 387 2.66 -15.24 8.94
CA GLN A 387 1.68 -15.36 10.03
C GLN A 387 1.42 -16.81 10.46
N ARG A 388 1.75 -17.79 9.62
CA ARG A 388 1.42 -19.21 9.82
C ARG A 388 -0.07 -19.42 10.11
N SER A 389 -0.93 -18.75 9.34
CA SER A 389 -2.38 -18.84 9.46
C SER A 389 -2.96 -19.73 8.36
N SER A 390 -3.84 -20.66 8.74
CA SER A 390 -4.56 -21.51 7.78
C SER A 390 -5.59 -20.71 6.98
N ILE A 391 -6.16 -19.66 7.58
CA ILE A 391 -7.12 -18.77 6.90
C ILE A 391 -6.44 -18.02 5.75
N THR A 392 -5.25 -17.46 5.98
CA THR A 392 -4.52 -16.76 4.90
C THR A 392 -4.10 -17.71 3.78
N PHE A 393 -3.83 -18.98 4.12
CA PHE A 393 -3.53 -20.02 3.14
C PHE A 393 -4.75 -20.35 2.27
N ALA A 394 -5.93 -20.50 2.88
CA ALA A 394 -7.18 -20.72 2.16
C ALA A 394 -7.49 -19.57 1.18
N VAL A 395 -7.29 -18.32 1.62
CA VAL A 395 -7.46 -17.15 0.73
C VAL A 395 -6.46 -17.18 -0.43
N PHE A 396 -5.19 -17.51 -0.18
CA PHE A 396 -4.20 -17.71 -1.24
C PHE A 396 -4.67 -18.75 -2.25
N GLN A 397 -5.13 -19.91 -1.79
CA GLN A 397 -5.57 -21.01 -2.64
C GLN A 397 -6.78 -20.62 -3.48
N ALA A 398 -7.74 -19.90 -2.89
CA ALA A 398 -8.90 -19.37 -3.61
C ALA A 398 -8.49 -18.40 -4.72
N LEU A 399 -7.61 -17.44 -4.40
CA LEU A 399 -7.11 -16.47 -5.39
C LEU A 399 -6.30 -17.13 -6.50
N ALA A 400 -5.46 -18.11 -6.17
CA ALA A 400 -4.71 -18.89 -7.16
C ALA A 400 -5.63 -19.69 -8.09
N THR A 401 -6.73 -20.23 -7.55
CA THR A 401 -7.74 -20.94 -8.35
C THR A 401 -8.46 -20.00 -9.31
N ILE A 402 -8.83 -18.79 -8.85
CA ILE A 402 -9.43 -17.76 -9.72
C ILE A 402 -8.43 -17.32 -10.79
N ALA A 403 -7.15 -17.13 -10.44
CA ALA A 403 -6.09 -16.79 -11.39
C ALA A 403 -5.98 -17.86 -12.49
N LEU A 404 -6.02 -19.13 -12.11
CA LEU A 404 -5.94 -20.26 -13.04
C LEU A 404 -7.18 -20.34 -13.95
N ALA A 405 -8.37 -20.08 -13.42
CA ALA A 405 -9.60 -20.00 -14.20
C ALA A 405 -9.54 -18.87 -15.25
N PHE A 406 -9.05 -17.69 -14.87
CA PHE A 406 -8.83 -16.59 -15.81
C PHE A 406 -7.76 -16.91 -16.86
N ALA A 407 -6.67 -17.60 -16.47
CA ALA A 407 -5.65 -18.03 -17.42
C ALA A 407 -6.21 -19.05 -18.44
N ALA A 408 -7.00 -20.02 -17.98
CA ALA A 408 -7.68 -20.99 -18.85
C ALA A 408 -8.66 -20.29 -19.82
N THR A 409 -9.41 -19.30 -19.31
CA THR A 409 -10.32 -18.48 -20.13
C THR A 409 -9.52 -17.71 -21.19
N SER A 410 -8.42 -17.06 -20.80
CA SER A 410 -7.54 -16.32 -21.72
C SER A 410 -6.93 -17.22 -22.80
N PHE A 411 -6.58 -18.47 -22.45
CA PHE A 411 -6.10 -19.46 -23.41
C PHE A 411 -7.19 -19.83 -24.43
N CYS A 412 -8.43 -19.99 -23.96
CA CYS A 412 -9.58 -20.28 -24.82
C CYS A 412 -9.88 -19.11 -25.79
N GLN A 413 -9.70 -17.86 -25.36
CA GLN A 413 -9.89 -16.68 -26.22
C GLN A 413 -8.99 -16.64 -27.45
N GLN A 414 -7.82 -17.30 -27.39
CA GLN A 414 -6.89 -17.38 -28.51
C GLN A 414 -7.26 -18.49 -29.51
N GLN A 415 -8.24 -19.34 -29.17
CA GLN A 415 -8.64 -20.46 -30.01
C GLN A 415 -9.64 -20.02 -31.08
N SER A 416 -9.54 -20.63 -32.26
CA SER A 416 -10.36 -20.30 -33.42
C SER A 416 -11.86 -20.53 -33.22
N TRP A 417 -12.24 -21.40 -32.26
CA TRP A 417 -13.64 -21.71 -31.96
C TRP A 417 -14.28 -20.74 -30.96
N TRP A 418 -13.51 -19.87 -30.30
CA TRP A 418 -14.04 -18.96 -29.30
C TRP A 418 -14.86 -17.83 -29.92
N ARG A 419 -16.12 -17.69 -29.46
CA ARG A 419 -17.08 -16.68 -29.95
C ARG A 419 -17.44 -15.61 -28.91
N GLY A 420 -16.65 -15.48 -27.86
CA GLY A 420 -16.94 -14.55 -26.76
C GLY A 420 -17.90 -15.09 -25.69
N ASP A 421 -18.35 -16.33 -25.81
CA ASP A 421 -19.29 -16.95 -24.86
C ASP A 421 -18.55 -17.79 -23.79
N PRO A 422 -18.51 -17.33 -22.51
CA PRO A 422 -17.91 -18.09 -21.42
C PRO A 422 -18.69 -19.35 -21.04
N TYR A 423 -19.92 -19.52 -21.52
CA TYR A 423 -20.72 -20.71 -21.30
C TYR A 423 -20.61 -21.74 -22.43
N SER A 424 -19.73 -21.49 -23.42
CA SER A 424 -19.43 -22.47 -24.45
C SER A 424 -18.89 -23.77 -23.85
N VAL A 425 -19.38 -24.90 -24.36
CA VAL A 425 -19.07 -26.23 -23.83
C VAL A 425 -17.57 -26.52 -23.86
N GLN A 426 -16.89 -26.15 -24.94
CA GLN A 426 -15.43 -26.33 -25.07
C GLN A 426 -14.67 -25.56 -23.99
N HIS A 427 -15.12 -24.35 -23.65
CA HIS A 427 -14.53 -23.57 -22.58
C HIS A 427 -14.75 -24.23 -21.22
N LEU A 428 -15.97 -24.68 -20.92
CA LEU A 428 -16.29 -25.40 -19.68
C LEU A 428 -15.45 -26.67 -19.53
N GLN A 429 -15.23 -27.44 -20.61
CA GLN A 429 -14.36 -28.62 -20.62
C GLN A 429 -12.91 -28.27 -20.25
N VAL A 430 -12.32 -27.25 -20.89
CA VAL A 430 -10.95 -26.80 -20.59
C VAL A 430 -10.85 -26.29 -19.15
N LEU A 431 -11.85 -25.53 -18.69
CA LEU A 431 -11.89 -25.01 -17.34
C LEU A 431 -11.98 -26.13 -16.30
N PHE A 432 -12.92 -27.07 -16.46
CA PHE A 432 -13.08 -28.21 -15.55
C PHE A 432 -11.85 -29.11 -15.54
N GLY A 433 -11.28 -29.41 -16.70
CA GLY A 433 -10.04 -30.20 -16.78
C GLY A 433 -8.87 -29.52 -16.07
N THR A 434 -8.74 -28.20 -16.22
CA THR A 434 -7.69 -27.40 -15.58
C THR A 434 -7.85 -27.36 -14.06
N LEU A 435 -9.07 -27.12 -13.57
CA LEU A 435 -9.38 -27.13 -12.13
C LEU A 435 -9.18 -28.53 -11.51
N ALA A 436 -9.53 -29.59 -12.23
CA ALA A 436 -9.29 -30.96 -11.79
C ALA A 436 -7.79 -31.25 -11.63
N LEU A 437 -6.96 -30.89 -12.60
CA LEU A 437 -5.50 -31.01 -12.50
C LEU A 437 -4.92 -30.19 -11.35
N TRP A 438 -5.45 -28.99 -11.11
CA TRP A 438 -5.07 -28.15 -9.97
C TRP A 438 -5.36 -28.80 -8.63
N CYS A 439 -6.57 -29.36 -8.45
CA CYS A 439 -6.92 -30.11 -7.24
C CYS A 439 -6.02 -31.36 -7.08
N ALA A 440 -5.77 -32.10 -8.16
CA ALA A 440 -4.87 -33.26 -8.12
C ALA A 440 -3.44 -32.87 -7.69
N ALA A 441 -2.93 -31.72 -8.16
CA ALA A 441 -1.63 -31.18 -7.77
C ALA A 441 -1.57 -30.85 -6.28
N TRP A 442 -2.64 -30.29 -5.69
CA TRP A 442 -2.73 -30.04 -4.25
C TRP A 442 -2.76 -31.32 -3.42
N SER A 443 -3.56 -32.31 -3.82
CA SER A 443 -3.60 -33.61 -3.12
C SER A 443 -2.24 -34.30 -3.15
N LEU A 444 -1.56 -34.28 -4.31
CA LEU A 444 -0.21 -34.82 -4.44
C LEU A 444 0.79 -34.04 -3.60
N GLY A 445 0.72 -32.70 -3.62
CA GLY A 445 1.56 -31.81 -2.84
C GLY A 445 1.48 -32.11 -1.35
N ARG A 446 0.27 -32.18 -0.79
CA ARG A 446 0.04 -32.52 0.62
C ARG A 446 0.60 -33.89 0.98
N ARG A 447 0.43 -34.89 0.11
CA ARG A 447 0.99 -36.23 0.31
C ARG A 447 2.52 -36.22 0.37
N LEU A 448 3.17 -35.51 -0.55
CA LEU A 448 4.63 -35.42 -0.61
C LEU A 448 5.20 -34.63 0.57
N THR A 449 4.51 -33.59 1.04
CA THR A 449 4.98 -32.77 2.17
C THR A 449 4.68 -33.38 3.54
N ARG A 450 3.66 -34.23 3.66
CA ARG A 450 3.21 -34.82 4.96
C ARG A 450 4.34 -35.49 5.75
N ARG A 451 5.21 -36.25 5.08
CA ARG A 451 6.32 -36.95 5.75
C ARG A 451 7.46 -36.01 6.15
N ARG A 452 7.71 -34.96 5.37
CA ARG A 452 8.90 -34.10 5.54
C ARG A 452 8.62 -32.90 6.43
N TRP A 453 7.43 -32.30 6.33
CA TRP A 453 7.07 -31.03 6.96
C TRP A 453 5.63 -31.07 7.51
N PRO A 454 5.39 -31.70 8.67
CA PRO A 454 4.05 -31.81 9.25
C PRO A 454 3.39 -30.45 9.51
N ASP A 455 4.17 -29.45 9.95
CA ASP A 455 3.70 -28.08 10.19
C ASP A 455 3.10 -27.44 8.93
N VAL A 456 3.69 -27.70 7.76
CA VAL A 456 3.21 -27.16 6.47
C VAL A 456 1.88 -27.80 6.12
N VAL A 457 1.70 -29.09 6.38
CA VAL A 457 0.43 -29.78 6.16
C VAL A 457 -0.66 -29.26 7.10
N GLY A 458 -0.31 -28.91 8.34
CA GLY A 458 -1.22 -28.23 9.26
C GLY A 458 -1.72 -26.90 8.69
N LEU A 459 -0.86 -26.11 8.05
CA LEU A 459 -1.25 -24.85 7.40
C LEU A 459 -2.12 -25.05 6.15
N MET A 460 -1.85 -26.10 5.39
CA MET A 460 -2.64 -26.43 4.19
C MET A 460 -4.07 -26.88 4.52
N ARG A 461 -4.37 -27.18 5.79
CA ARG A 461 -5.68 -27.62 6.26
C ARG A 461 -6.35 -26.51 7.08
N CYS A 462 -7.15 -25.68 6.42
CA CYS A 462 -8.03 -24.74 7.10
C CYS A 462 -9.36 -25.44 7.41
N ASN A 463 -9.73 -25.59 8.68
CA ASN A 463 -11.05 -26.01 9.19
C ASN A 463 -11.82 -27.00 8.29
N ASP A 464 -11.58 -28.31 8.40
CA ASP A 464 -12.32 -29.43 7.80
C ASP A 464 -12.64 -29.44 6.29
N LEU A 465 -12.57 -28.31 5.56
CA LEU A 465 -12.95 -28.09 4.18
C LEU A 465 -11.85 -27.26 3.51
N ALA A 466 -10.96 -27.94 2.78
CA ALA A 466 -9.94 -27.25 1.99
C ALA A 466 -10.58 -26.62 0.74
N VAL A 467 -10.00 -25.53 0.23
CA VAL A 467 -10.55 -24.84 -0.94
C VAL A 467 -10.54 -25.74 -2.18
N ASP A 468 -9.51 -26.57 -2.34
CA ASP A 468 -9.46 -27.54 -3.44
C ASP A 468 -10.52 -28.65 -3.32
N ASP A 469 -10.96 -29.02 -2.12
CA ASP A 469 -12.08 -29.97 -1.96
C ASP A 469 -13.39 -29.35 -2.45
N LEU A 470 -13.62 -28.07 -2.11
CA LEU A 470 -14.77 -27.30 -2.61
C LEU A 470 -14.72 -27.15 -4.14
N VAL A 471 -13.55 -26.82 -4.68
CA VAL A 471 -13.33 -26.65 -6.12
C VAL A 471 -13.50 -27.97 -6.86
N LEU A 472 -12.97 -29.07 -6.33
CA LEU A 472 -13.14 -30.41 -6.90
C LEU A 472 -14.61 -30.82 -6.90
N GLY A 473 -15.29 -30.68 -5.76
CA GLY A 473 -16.72 -30.97 -5.65
C GLY A 473 -17.56 -30.13 -6.62
N GLY A 474 -17.30 -28.82 -6.69
CA GLY A 474 -17.95 -27.92 -7.64
C GLY A 474 -17.68 -28.28 -9.10
N THR A 475 -16.46 -28.72 -9.42
CA THR A 475 -16.09 -29.14 -10.79
C THR A 475 -16.79 -30.44 -11.18
N VAL A 476 -16.87 -31.43 -10.27
CA VAL A 476 -17.61 -32.68 -10.47
C VAL A 476 -19.10 -32.38 -10.70
N VAL A 477 -19.71 -31.55 -9.84
CA VAL A 477 -21.12 -31.16 -9.98
C VAL A 477 -21.37 -30.38 -11.27
N GLY A 478 -20.50 -29.44 -11.63
CA GLY A 478 -20.60 -28.67 -12.87
C GLY A 478 -20.53 -29.56 -14.12
N MET A 479 -19.59 -30.51 -14.14
CA MET A 479 -19.48 -31.49 -15.22
C MET A 479 -20.71 -32.41 -15.29
N PHE A 480 -21.24 -32.83 -14.14
CA PHE A 480 -22.48 -33.60 -14.06
C PHE A 480 -23.67 -32.83 -14.62
N VAL A 481 -23.88 -31.58 -14.20
CA VAL A 481 -24.98 -30.73 -14.70
C VAL A 481 -24.85 -30.52 -16.21
N MET A 482 -23.64 -30.27 -16.71
CA MET A 482 -23.39 -30.14 -18.15
C MET A 482 -23.80 -31.41 -18.92
N CYS A 483 -23.39 -32.59 -18.45
CA CYS A 483 -23.74 -33.87 -19.09
C CYS A 483 -25.22 -34.24 -18.91
N PHE A 484 -25.82 -33.85 -17.79
CA PHE A 484 -27.23 -34.06 -17.50
C PHE A 484 -28.11 -33.23 -18.43
N VAL A 485 -27.84 -31.93 -18.54
CA VAL A 485 -28.51 -31.04 -19.51
C VAL A 485 -28.31 -31.57 -20.92
N ALA A 486 -27.08 -32.00 -21.26
CA ALA A 486 -26.74 -32.66 -22.53
C ALA A 486 -27.64 -33.86 -22.86
N SER A 487 -27.97 -34.65 -21.85
CA SER A 487 -28.74 -35.91 -21.99
C SER A 487 -30.26 -35.71 -21.86
N ALA A 488 -30.70 -34.61 -21.22
CA ALA A 488 -32.11 -34.31 -20.98
C ALA A 488 -32.90 -34.11 -22.28
N THR A 489 -32.27 -33.60 -23.34
CA THR A 489 -32.92 -33.44 -24.64
C THR A 489 -33.19 -34.76 -25.35
N GLY A 490 -32.27 -35.74 -25.25
CA GLY A 490 -32.55 -37.10 -25.70
C GLY A 490 -33.75 -37.72 -24.96
N SER A 491 -33.87 -37.42 -23.67
CA SER A 491 -35.01 -37.87 -22.85
C SER A 491 -36.32 -37.18 -23.23
N ALA A 492 -36.29 -35.89 -23.56
CA ALA A 492 -37.46 -35.16 -24.04
C ALA A 492 -38.00 -35.73 -25.36
N VAL A 493 -37.11 -36.19 -26.24
CA VAL A 493 -37.48 -36.86 -27.49
C VAL A 493 -38.10 -38.23 -27.23
N GLU A 494 -37.50 -39.04 -26.33
CA GLU A 494 -38.08 -40.33 -25.95
C GLU A 494 -39.48 -40.19 -25.33
N LEU A 495 -39.69 -39.14 -24.52
CA LEU A 495 -40.99 -38.84 -23.90
C LEU A 495 -42.01 -38.22 -24.87
N GLY A 496 -41.64 -38.01 -26.14
CA GLY A 496 -42.51 -37.40 -27.14
C GLY A 496 -42.79 -35.90 -26.90
N ILE A 497 -42.01 -35.23 -26.05
CA ILE A 497 -42.14 -33.79 -25.77
C ILE A 497 -41.68 -32.98 -26.98
N THR A 498 -40.65 -33.46 -27.70
CA THR A 498 -40.14 -32.82 -28.93
C THR A 498 -40.09 -33.82 -30.08
N ALA A 499 -40.48 -33.38 -31.28
CA ALA A 499 -40.61 -34.24 -32.45
C ALA A 499 -39.27 -34.71 -33.05
N SER A 500 -38.19 -33.98 -32.80
CA SER A 500 -36.84 -34.38 -33.22
C SER A 500 -35.78 -33.63 -32.42
N VAL A 501 -34.60 -34.24 -32.26
CA VAL A 501 -33.47 -33.63 -31.55
C VAL A 501 -32.85 -32.45 -32.31
N GLY A 502 -33.07 -32.38 -33.63
CA GLY A 502 -32.47 -31.39 -34.51
C GLY A 502 -33.02 -29.97 -34.36
N SER A 503 -34.23 -29.79 -33.82
CA SER A 503 -34.91 -28.49 -33.83
C SER A 503 -34.50 -27.53 -32.71
N MET A 504 -33.71 -27.95 -31.70
CA MET A 504 -33.42 -27.11 -30.53
C MET A 504 -31.95 -26.74 -30.27
N ALA A 505 -30.93 -27.54 -30.64
CA ALA A 505 -29.53 -27.20 -30.28
C ALA A 505 -28.41 -28.08 -30.89
N ALA A 506 -28.50 -28.49 -32.16
CA ALA A 506 -27.51 -29.37 -32.81
C ALA A 506 -26.00 -29.08 -32.51
N PRO A 507 -25.51 -27.83 -32.45
CA PRO A 507 -24.09 -27.57 -32.17
C PRO A 507 -23.68 -27.68 -30.68
N LEU A 508 -24.60 -27.65 -29.72
CA LEU A 508 -24.23 -27.77 -28.30
C LEU A 508 -23.93 -29.23 -27.92
N TRP A 509 -24.75 -30.18 -28.40
CA TRP A 509 -24.67 -31.59 -27.99
C TRP A 509 -23.41 -32.30 -28.50
N THR A 510 -23.06 -32.06 -29.77
CA THR A 510 -21.88 -32.67 -30.40
C THR A 510 -20.59 -32.30 -29.66
N ASN A 511 -20.55 -31.09 -29.08
CA ASN A 511 -19.40 -30.63 -28.32
C ASN A 511 -19.35 -31.21 -26.91
N VAL A 512 -20.49 -31.48 -26.24
CA VAL A 512 -20.48 -32.07 -24.89
C VAL A 512 -19.93 -33.49 -24.91
N PHE A 513 -20.26 -34.28 -25.94
CA PHE A 513 -19.79 -35.67 -26.05
C PHE A 513 -18.44 -35.80 -26.78
N ALA A 514 -17.78 -34.67 -27.08
CA ALA A 514 -16.48 -34.67 -27.73
C ALA A 514 -15.36 -35.16 -26.79
N LEU A 515 -14.18 -35.39 -27.38
CA LEU A 515 -12.98 -35.84 -26.69
C LEU A 515 -12.59 -34.96 -25.47
N GLY A 516 -12.90 -33.65 -25.52
CA GLY A 516 -12.62 -32.72 -24.43
C GLY A 516 -13.27 -33.11 -23.10
N SER A 517 -14.53 -33.56 -23.11
CA SER A 517 -15.22 -34.03 -21.90
C SER A 517 -14.59 -35.28 -21.31
N TRP A 518 -14.12 -36.20 -22.16
CA TRP A 518 -13.44 -37.42 -21.73
C TRP A 518 -12.10 -37.12 -21.06
N ILE A 519 -11.33 -36.18 -21.61
CA ILE A 519 -10.08 -35.71 -21.01
C ILE A 519 -10.36 -35.05 -19.65
N ALA A 520 -11.37 -34.17 -19.57
CA ALA A 520 -11.76 -33.54 -18.31
C ALA A 520 -12.22 -34.57 -17.25
N LEU A 521 -13.00 -35.58 -17.65
CA LEU A 521 -13.44 -36.67 -16.78
C LEU A 521 -12.25 -37.49 -16.25
N MET A 522 -11.26 -37.78 -17.10
CA MET A 522 -10.05 -38.50 -16.69
C MET A 522 -9.28 -37.71 -15.62
N PHE A 523 -9.08 -36.40 -15.83
CA PHE A 523 -8.43 -35.55 -14.82
C PHE A 523 -9.24 -35.47 -13.52
N LEU A 524 -10.56 -35.40 -13.59
CA LEU A 524 -11.44 -35.46 -12.43
C LEU A 524 -11.31 -36.77 -11.66
N ALA A 525 -11.24 -37.90 -12.36
CA ALA A 525 -11.04 -39.21 -11.75
C ALA A 525 -9.70 -39.27 -11.01
N VAL A 526 -8.62 -38.79 -11.63
CA VAL A 526 -7.29 -38.73 -11.01
C VAL A 526 -7.31 -37.83 -9.76
N ALA A 527 -7.95 -36.66 -9.84
CA ALA A 527 -8.08 -35.74 -8.71
C ALA A 527 -8.89 -36.35 -7.55
N ALA A 528 -10.02 -37.00 -7.84
CA ALA A 528 -10.87 -37.65 -6.85
C ALA A 528 -10.16 -38.83 -6.17
N ILE A 529 -9.43 -39.66 -6.93
CA ILE A 529 -8.60 -40.74 -6.38
C ILE A 529 -7.49 -40.15 -5.50
N GLY A 530 -6.83 -39.08 -5.94
CA GLY A 530 -5.82 -38.37 -5.16
C GLY A 530 -6.36 -37.87 -3.82
N SER A 531 -7.53 -37.23 -3.83
CA SER A 531 -8.23 -36.74 -2.64
C SER A 531 -8.61 -37.89 -1.70
N LEU A 532 -9.17 -38.99 -2.22
CA LEU A 532 -9.53 -40.19 -1.45
C LEU A 532 -8.33 -40.85 -0.76
N ILE A 533 -7.21 -40.96 -1.48
CA ILE A 533 -5.96 -41.52 -0.93
C ILE A 533 -5.42 -40.62 0.18
N GLU A 534 -5.60 -39.30 0.06
CA GLU A 534 -5.11 -38.36 1.06
C GLU A 534 -5.99 -38.33 2.32
N ARG A 535 -7.31 -38.29 2.14
CA ARG A 535 -8.29 -38.19 3.22
C ARG A 535 -9.59 -38.87 2.80
N PHE A 536 -10.01 -39.86 3.58
CA PHE A 536 -11.34 -40.43 3.44
C PHE A 536 -12.35 -39.49 4.11
N SER A 537 -13.05 -38.70 3.29
CA SER A 537 -14.17 -37.85 3.72
C SER A 537 -15.45 -38.26 2.98
N LEU A 538 -16.62 -37.99 3.56
CA LEU A 538 -17.91 -38.30 2.91
C LEU A 538 -18.03 -37.64 1.51
N PRO A 539 -17.64 -36.36 1.31
CA PRO A 539 -17.61 -35.76 -0.02
C PRO A 539 -16.65 -36.50 -0.97
N ALA A 540 -15.43 -36.82 -0.52
CA ALA A 540 -14.46 -37.56 -1.33
C ALA A 540 -14.98 -38.95 -1.71
N PHE A 541 -15.74 -39.62 -0.84
CA PHE A 541 -16.36 -40.91 -1.12
C PHE A 541 -17.49 -40.82 -2.16
N SER A 542 -18.26 -39.73 -2.18
CA SER A 542 -19.33 -39.54 -3.16
C SER A 542 -18.83 -39.20 -4.57
N ALA A 543 -17.65 -38.58 -4.69
CA ALA A 543 -17.12 -38.08 -5.97
C ALA A 543 -16.92 -39.17 -7.04
N PRO A 544 -16.32 -40.35 -6.76
CA PRO A 544 -16.19 -41.43 -7.76
C PRO A 544 -17.51 -41.90 -8.36
N PHE A 545 -18.58 -41.93 -7.57
CA PHE A 545 -19.90 -42.36 -8.06
C PHE A 545 -20.52 -41.32 -9.00
N LEU A 546 -20.37 -40.03 -8.68
CA LEU A 546 -20.74 -38.95 -9.58
C LEU A 546 -19.93 -39.01 -10.88
N ILE A 547 -18.61 -39.23 -10.78
CA ILE A 547 -17.71 -39.39 -11.93
C ILE A 547 -18.11 -40.60 -12.79
N ALA A 548 -18.45 -41.74 -12.19
CA ALA A 548 -18.93 -42.91 -12.91
C ALA A 548 -20.27 -42.63 -13.63
N SER A 549 -21.17 -41.88 -12.97
CA SER A 549 -22.45 -41.47 -13.55
C SER A 549 -22.26 -40.54 -14.75
N ILE A 550 -21.30 -39.61 -14.68
CA ILE A 550 -20.88 -38.76 -15.82
C ILE A 550 -20.35 -39.63 -16.96
N GLY A 551 -19.46 -40.58 -16.66
CA GLY A 551 -18.93 -41.51 -17.65
C GLY A 551 -20.02 -42.27 -18.40
N ALA A 552 -21.02 -42.81 -17.69
CA ALA A 552 -22.17 -43.47 -18.31
C ALA A 552 -22.98 -42.55 -19.23
N MET A 553 -23.19 -41.27 -18.86
CA MET A 553 -23.85 -40.29 -19.74
C MET A 553 -23.03 -40.02 -21.00
N LEU A 554 -21.71 -39.87 -20.87
CA LEU A 554 -20.82 -39.63 -22.02
C LEU A 554 -20.79 -40.82 -22.99
N ILE A 555 -20.84 -42.07 -22.49
CA ILE A 555 -20.96 -43.27 -23.35
C ILE A 555 -22.27 -43.25 -24.13
N GLY A 556 -23.38 -42.93 -23.46
CA GLY A 556 -24.70 -42.85 -24.09
C GLY A 556 -24.79 -41.83 -25.22
N GLY A 557 -24.10 -40.69 -25.07
CA GLY A 557 -24.05 -39.65 -26.08
C GLY A 557 -23.37 -40.05 -27.39
N HIS A 558 -22.53 -41.09 -27.39
CA HIS A 558 -21.89 -41.57 -28.63
C HIS A 558 -22.86 -42.35 -29.54
N ALA A 559 -23.96 -42.85 -28.97
CA ALA A 559 -25.02 -43.57 -29.68
C ALA A 559 -26.25 -42.69 -29.94
N TYR A 560 -26.06 -41.37 -30.07
CA TYR A 560 -27.11 -40.34 -30.16
C TYR A 560 -28.17 -40.57 -31.25
N ASP A 561 -27.79 -41.20 -32.36
CA ASP A 561 -28.71 -41.50 -33.47
C ASP A 561 -29.66 -42.67 -33.15
N THR A 562 -29.47 -43.33 -32.02
CA THR A 562 -30.32 -44.39 -31.49
C THR A 562 -30.87 -43.95 -30.14
N VAL A 563 -32.03 -44.44 -29.72
CA VAL A 563 -32.74 -44.12 -28.44
C VAL A 563 -31.88 -44.33 -27.16
N ALA A 564 -30.60 -44.72 -27.30
CA ALA A 564 -29.61 -45.00 -26.27
C ALA A 564 -29.31 -43.86 -25.29
N VAL A 565 -29.47 -42.58 -25.67
CA VAL A 565 -29.16 -41.43 -24.77
C VAL A 565 -30.07 -41.41 -23.55
N ALA A 566 -31.34 -41.71 -23.73
CA ALA A 566 -32.31 -41.68 -22.65
C ALA A 566 -32.24 -42.93 -21.76
N SER A 567 -31.75 -44.05 -22.30
CA SER A 567 -31.31 -45.21 -21.50
C SER A 567 -30.09 -44.88 -20.66
N ALA A 568 -29.07 -44.23 -21.23
CA ALA A 568 -27.88 -43.82 -20.49
C ALA A 568 -28.19 -42.85 -19.35
N LEU A 569 -29.11 -41.89 -19.55
CA LEU A 569 -29.57 -41.02 -18.47
C LEU A 569 -30.24 -41.83 -17.34
N ARG A 570 -31.11 -42.80 -17.67
CA ARG A 570 -31.74 -43.68 -16.68
C ARG A 570 -30.71 -44.47 -15.88
N TRP A 571 -29.71 -45.06 -16.53
CA TRP A 571 -28.64 -45.79 -15.86
C TRP A 571 -27.77 -44.89 -14.98
N SER A 572 -27.47 -43.67 -15.43
CA SER A 572 -26.74 -42.70 -14.61
C SER A 572 -27.54 -42.24 -13.40
N CYS A 573 -28.84 -41.99 -13.53
CA CYS A 573 -29.72 -41.67 -12.40
C CYS A 573 -29.84 -42.85 -11.42
N ALA A 574 -29.92 -44.08 -11.94
CA ALA A 574 -29.94 -45.29 -11.10
C ALA A 574 -28.62 -45.47 -10.34
N LEU A 575 -27.47 -45.31 -11.01
CA LEU A 575 -26.14 -45.36 -10.38
C LEU A 575 -25.99 -44.31 -9.28
N LEU A 576 -26.46 -43.08 -9.54
CA LEU A 576 -26.43 -41.99 -8.56
C LEU A 576 -27.36 -42.25 -7.36
N GLY A 577 -28.55 -42.81 -7.61
CA GLY A 577 -29.47 -43.24 -6.55
C GLY A 577 -28.89 -44.35 -5.68
N VAL A 578 -28.25 -45.36 -6.29
CA VAL A 578 -27.54 -46.43 -5.57
C VAL A 578 -26.39 -45.86 -4.75
N ALA A 579 -25.60 -44.96 -5.32
CA ALA A 579 -24.47 -44.33 -4.63
C ALA A 579 -24.90 -43.51 -3.41
N LEU A 580 -25.94 -42.69 -3.54
CA LEU A 580 -26.50 -41.92 -2.42
C LEU A 580 -27.05 -42.85 -1.33
N THR A 581 -27.75 -43.92 -1.73
CA THR A 581 -28.30 -44.91 -0.80
C THR A 581 -27.18 -45.64 -0.06
N LEU A 582 -26.13 -46.08 -0.75
CA LEU A 582 -24.95 -46.70 -0.14
C LEU A 582 -24.22 -45.73 0.79
N ALA A 583 -24.01 -44.48 0.38
CA ALA A 583 -23.36 -43.47 1.21
C ALA A 583 -24.12 -43.21 2.52
N VAL A 584 -25.45 -43.14 2.47
CA VAL A 584 -26.30 -42.96 3.66
C VAL A 584 -26.33 -44.23 4.51
N CYS A 585 -26.71 -45.37 3.94
CA CYS A 585 -26.92 -46.63 4.66
C CYS A 585 -25.62 -47.22 5.23
N MET A 586 -24.50 -47.05 4.53
CA MET A 586 -23.22 -47.61 4.97
C MET A 586 -22.34 -46.60 5.67
N SER A 587 -22.77 -45.34 5.88
CA SER A 587 -21.94 -44.32 6.55
C SER A 587 -21.35 -44.81 7.89
N SER A 588 -22.12 -45.50 8.73
CA SER A 588 -21.64 -46.05 10.01
C SER A 588 -20.80 -47.32 9.86
N GLN A 589 -21.15 -48.21 8.93
CA GLN A 589 -20.41 -49.46 8.67
C GLN A 589 -19.08 -49.20 7.96
N ILE A 590 -19.03 -48.22 7.06
CA ILE A 590 -17.83 -47.75 6.40
C ILE A 590 -16.90 -47.14 7.44
N ASN A 591 -17.40 -46.27 8.33
CA ASN A 591 -16.58 -45.67 9.38
C ASN A 591 -15.96 -46.73 10.31
N THR A 592 -16.74 -47.74 10.71
CA THR A 592 -16.26 -48.84 11.58
C THR A 592 -15.32 -49.82 10.86
N THR A 593 -15.54 -50.13 9.58
CA THR A 593 -14.66 -51.01 8.80
C THR A 593 -13.35 -50.33 8.46
N LEU A 594 -13.40 -49.04 8.13
CA LEU A 594 -12.21 -48.23 7.83
C LEU A 594 -11.30 -48.05 9.04
N GLN A 595 -11.85 -47.86 10.24
CA GLN A 595 -11.08 -47.84 11.48
C GLN A 595 -10.25 -49.11 11.72
N ARG A 596 -10.61 -50.25 11.10
CA ARG A 596 -9.85 -51.51 11.19
C ARG A 596 -8.66 -51.56 10.22
N LEU A 597 -8.62 -50.71 9.19
CA LEU A 597 -7.51 -50.63 8.25
C LEU A 597 -6.40 -49.77 8.84
N THR A 598 -5.54 -50.39 9.65
CA THR A 598 -4.42 -49.75 10.36
C THR A 598 -3.35 -49.13 9.45
N TRP A 599 -3.30 -49.51 8.18
CA TRP A 599 -2.39 -48.94 7.18
C TRP A 599 -2.82 -47.55 6.68
N LEU A 600 -4.10 -47.20 6.88
CA LEU A 600 -4.57 -45.82 6.85
C LEU A 600 -4.31 -45.26 8.26
N GLU A 601 -3.26 -44.46 8.45
CA GLU A 601 -2.91 -43.88 9.76
C GLU A 601 -4.02 -42.89 10.23
N TRP A 602 -5.07 -43.40 10.88
CA TRP A 602 -6.27 -42.69 11.37
C TRP A 602 -6.04 -41.78 12.60
N GLY A 603 -4.86 -41.13 12.70
CA GLY A 603 -4.38 -40.52 13.94
C GLY A 603 -5.33 -39.53 14.63
N GLU A 604 -6.22 -38.87 13.90
CA GLU A 604 -7.13 -37.86 14.46
C GLU A 604 -8.45 -37.80 13.68
N LEU A 605 -9.35 -38.78 13.85
CA LEU A 605 -10.77 -38.49 13.65
C LEU A 605 -11.19 -37.56 14.81
N PRO A 606 -11.78 -36.38 14.55
CA PRO A 606 -12.25 -35.51 15.62
C PRO A 606 -13.25 -36.30 16.48
N ARG A 607 -12.82 -36.65 17.70
CA ARG A 607 -13.72 -37.18 18.73
C ARG A 607 -14.68 -36.05 19.11
N LYS A 608 -15.77 -35.90 18.36
CA LYS A 608 -17.06 -35.36 18.81
C LYS A 608 -18.06 -35.24 17.65
N LEU A 609 -18.95 -36.21 17.60
CA LEU A 609 -20.40 -35.96 17.45
C LEU A 609 -21.10 -36.87 18.48
N ASP A 610 -20.72 -36.72 19.75
CA ASP A 610 -21.59 -37.17 20.85
C ASP A 610 -22.54 -35.99 21.12
N GLY A 611 -23.61 -35.96 20.33
CA GLY A 611 -24.84 -35.24 20.60
C GLY A 611 -25.96 -36.26 20.77
#